data_AF-A0A7X9KGS3-F1
#
_entry.id   AF-A0A7X9KGS3-F1
#
_cell.length_a   1.000
_cell.length_b   1.000
_cell.length_c   1.000
_cell.angle_alpha   90.00
_cell.angle_beta   90.00
_cell.angle_gamma   90.00
#
_symmetry.space_group_name_H-M   'P 1'
#
loop_
_entity.id
_entity.type
_entity.pdbx_description
1 polymer ?
#
loop_
_entity_poly.entity_id
_entity_poly.type
_entity_poly.pdbx_seq_one_letter_code
_entity_poly.pdbx_strand_id
1 'polypeptide(L)'
;MIEVPAVVRRKALAADAEQWLADLDDLVAAISQQWGLTLGRVFQDGTEALVTEATLADGTAAVLKLLVPRGGDVAAHEITVLRLADGEGCARLLRSD
;
A
#
# COMPACT_ATOMS: atom_id res chain seq x y z
N MET A 1 12.05 4.14 -9.92
CA MET A 1 12.38 3.04 -9.01
C MET A 1 12.03 3.46 -7.60
N ILE A 2 11.05 2.79 -7.03
CA ILE A 2 10.55 3.04 -5.68
C ILE A 2 11.57 2.52 -4.68
N GLU A 3 11.91 3.36 -3.70
CA GLU A 3 12.77 2.98 -2.60
C GLU A 3 11.99 2.13 -1.59
N VAL A 4 12.06 0.82 -1.74
CA VAL A 4 11.42 -0.14 -0.83
C VAL A 4 12.20 -0.21 0.49
N PRO A 5 11.55 0.03 1.65
CA PRO A 5 12.22 -0.08 2.95
C PRO A 5 12.83 -1.47 3.12
N ALA A 6 14.03 -1.51 3.70
CA ALA A 6 14.80 -2.76 3.80
C ALA A 6 14.07 -3.85 4.62
N VAL A 7 13.20 -3.47 5.56
CA VAL A 7 12.36 -4.41 6.33
C VAL A 7 11.27 -5.02 5.43
N VAL A 8 10.57 -4.20 4.65
CA VAL A 8 9.55 -4.64 3.69
C VAL A 8 10.15 -5.58 2.65
N ARG A 9 11.33 -5.23 2.09
CA ARG A 9 12.05 -6.09 1.15
C ARG A 9 12.38 -7.45 1.76
N ARG A 10 12.95 -7.49 2.97
CA ARG A 10 13.26 -8.76 3.67
C ARG A 10 12.00 -9.57 3.95
N LYS A 11 10.91 -8.91 4.32
CA LYS A 11 9.63 -9.58 4.57
C LYS A 11 9.04 -10.20 3.30
N ALA A 12 9.11 -9.50 2.16
CA ALA A 12 8.68 -10.04 0.88
C ALA A 12 9.50 -11.28 0.48
N LEU A 13 10.82 -11.24 0.64
CA LEU A 13 11.69 -12.41 0.41
C LEU A 13 11.34 -13.58 1.34
N ALA A 14 11.07 -13.31 2.62
CA ALA A 14 10.67 -14.34 3.58
C ALA A 14 9.26 -14.93 3.32
N ALA A 15 8.48 -14.28 2.45
CA ALA A 15 7.13 -14.70 2.05
C ALA A 15 7.08 -15.26 0.62
N ASP A 16 8.24 -15.53 0.00
CA ASP A 16 8.37 -15.98 -1.40
C ASP A 16 7.70 -15.03 -2.41
N ALA A 17 7.75 -13.71 -2.11
CA ALA A 17 7.13 -12.64 -2.88
C ALA A 17 8.15 -11.82 -3.71
N GLU A 18 9.22 -12.46 -4.20
CA GLU A 18 10.23 -11.86 -5.09
C GLU A 18 9.60 -11.21 -6.32
N GLN A 19 8.61 -11.88 -6.93
CA GLN A 19 7.96 -11.39 -8.14
C GLN A 19 7.19 -10.10 -7.86
N TRP A 20 6.56 -9.98 -6.69
CA TRP A 20 5.90 -8.74 -6.27
C TRP A 20 6.90 -7.58 -6.13
N LEU A 21 8.13 -7.84 -5.64
CA LEU A 21 9.18 -6.81 -5.61
C LEU A 21 9.63 -6.39 -7.01
N ALA A 22 9.71 -7.35 -7.94
CA ALA A 22 10.10 -7.09 -9.33
C ALA A 22 9.05 -6.24 -10.08
N ASP A 23 7.77 -6.51 -9.82
CA ASP A 23 6.64 -5.84 -10.48
C ASP A 23 6.19 -4.57 -9.75
N LEU A 24 6.81 -4.22 -8.62
CA LEU A 24 6.31 -3.18 -7.72
C LEU A 24 6.23 -1.80 -8.37
N ASP A 25 7.23 -1.43 -9.17
CA ASP A 25 7.25 -0.16 -9.90
C ASP A 25 6.06 -0.08 -10.88
N ASP A 26 5.78 -1.17 -11.61
CA ASP A 26 4.68 -1.24 -12.58
C ASP A 26 3.31 -1.27 -11.89
N LEU A 27 3.19 -2.04 -10.80
CA LEU A 27 1.98 -2.10 -9.98
C LEU A 27 1.62 -0.72 -9.43
N VAL A 28 2.60 -0.01 -8.89
CA VAL A 28 2.40 1.34 -8.35
C VAL A 28 2.04 2.32 -9.46
N ALA A 29 2.66 2.24 -10.63
CA ALA A 29 2.32 3.07 -11.78
C ALA A 29 0.86 2.81 -12.23
N ALA A 30 0.46 1.54 -12.35
CA ALA A 30 -0.89 1.15 -12.75
C ALA A 30 -1.96 1.64 -11.76
N ILE A 31 -1.74 1.44 -10.45
CA ILE A 31 -2.66 1.90 -9.41
C ILE A 31 -2.74 3.43 -9.40
N SER A 32 -1.60 4.11 -9.49
CA SER A 32 -1.56 5.58 -9.50
C SER A 32 -2.35 6.15 -10.67
N GLN A 33 -2.22 5.55 -11.85
CA GLN A 33 -2.99 5.94 -13.04
C GLN A 33 -4.48 5.64 -12.86
N GLN A 34 -4.84 4.43 -12.44
CA GLN A 34 -6.24 3.99 -12.33
C GLN A 34 -6.99 4.76 -11.23
N TRP A 35 -6.31 5.15 -10.17
CA TRP A 35 -6.91 5.80 -9.02
C TRP A 35 -6.70 7.32 -9.02
N GLY A 36 -5.98 7.87 -10.00
CA GLY A 36 -5.74 9.30 -10.12
C GLY A 36 -4.89 9.85 -8.98
N LEU A 37 -3.83 9.13 -8.62
CA LEU A 37 -2.93 9.48 -7.52
C LEU A 37 -1.66 10.15 -8.05
N THR A 38 -1.23 11.20 -7.36
CA THR A 38 0.15 11.71 -7.43
C THR A 38 0.89 11.23 -6.19
N LEU A 39 1.94 10.42 -6.36
CA LEU A 39 2.67 9.85 -5.24
C LEU A 39 3.80 10.75 -4.76
N GLY A 40 3.98 10.79 -3.44
CA GLY A 40 5.05 11.50 -2.77
C GLY A 40 6.09 10.54 -2.19
N ARG A 41 6.63 10.87 -1.01
CA ARG A 41 7.69 10.06 -0.39
C ARG A 41 7.17 8.71 0.10
N VAL A 42 8.04 7.72 0.11
CA VAL A 42 7.82 6.45 0.80
C VAL A 42 8.10 6.63 2.29
N PHE A 43 7.21 6.13 3.13
CA PHE A 43 7.43 6.05 4.58
C PHE A 43 8.37 4.89 4.90
N GLN A 44 9.52 5.21 5.51
CA GLN A 44 10.59 4.23 5.74
C GLN A 44 10.35 3.32 6.95
N ASP A 45 9.41 3.68 7.82
CA ASP A 45 9.10 2.92 9.05
C ASP A 45 8.11 1.76 8.83
N GLY A 46 7.65 1.56 7.58
CA GLY A 46 6.76 0.46 7.23
C GLY A 46 7.42 -0.90 7.37
N THR A 47 6.69 -1.87 7.95
CA THR A 47 7.18 -3.25 8.13
C THR A 47 6.38 -4.27 7.33
N GLU A 48 5.07 -4.06 7.17
CA GLU A 48 4.13 -5.02 6.55
C GLU A 48 3.73 -4.67 5.11
N ALA A 49 4.07 -3.46 4.66
CA ALA A 49 3.57 -2.89 3.41
C ALA A 49 4.54 -1.82 2.90
N LEU A 50 4.56 -1.63 1.57
CA LEU A 50 4.99 -0.35 1.02
C LEU A 50 3.93 0.70 1.36
N VAL A 51 4.33 1.80 1.98
CA VAL A 51 3.43 2.90 2.34
C VAL A 51 3.99 4.19 1.75
N THR A 52 3.17 4.93 0.99
CA THR A 52 3.60 6.16 0.32
C THR A 52 2.59 7.28 0.59
N GLU A 53 3.08 8.51 0.61
CA GLU A 53 2.20 9.66 0.42
C GLU A 53 1.49 9.57 -0.93
N ALA A 54 0.24 9.98 -0.97
CA ALA A 54 -0.53 10.13 -2.19
C ALA A 54 -1.38 11.40 -2.13
N THR A 55 -1.63 12.01 -3.28
CA THR A 55 -2.58 13.11 -3.42
C THR A 55 -3.60 12.72 -4.48
N LEU A 56 -4.89 12.82 -4.15
CA LEU A 56 -5.98 12.58 -5.10
C LEU A 56 -6.04 13.70 -6.14
N ALA A 57 -6.74 13.45 -7.26
CA ALA A 57 -6.93 14.43 -8.33
C ALA A 57 -7.58 15.75 -7.87
N ASP A 58 -8.36 15.74 -6.78
CA ASP A 58 -8.98 16.94 -6.19
C ASP A 58 -8.07 17.68 -5.20
N GLY A 59 -6.82 17.21 -5.02
CA GLY A 59 -5.85 17.76 -4.08
C GLY A 59 -5.92 17.19 -2.66
N THR A 60 -6.85 16.27 -2.38
CA THR A 60 -6.98 15.65 -1.05
C THR A 60 -5.74 14.78 -0.75
N ALA A 61 -5.12 15.00 0.42
CA ALA A 61 -4.03 14.17 0.91
C ALA A 61 -4.53 12.77 1.30
N ALA A 62 -3.78 11.75 0.90
CA ALA A 62 -4.07 10.35 1.11
C ALA A 62 -2.77 9.54 1.34
N VAL A 63 -2.92 8.24 1.59
CA VAL A 63 -1.81 7.30 1.73
C VAL A 63 -2.11 6.09 0.85
N LEU A 64 -1.15 5.69 0.01
CA LEU A 64 -1.19 4.41 -0.69
C LEU A 64 -0.49 3.36 0.19
N LYS A 65 -1.18 2.24 0.45
CA LYS A 65 -0.63 1.11 1.21
C LYS A 65 -0.74 -0.16 0.38
N LEU A 66 0.39 -0.76 0.03
CA LEU A 66 0.48 -2.03 -0.68
C LEU A 66 1.09 -3.09 0.25
N LEU A 67 0.23 -3.99 0.76
CA LEU A 67 0.66 -5.05 1.65
C LEU A 67 1.60 -6.01 0.91
N VAL A 68 2.61 -6.51 1.64
CA VAL A 68 3.43 -7.61 1.14
C VAL A 68 2.52 -8.83 0.96
N PRO A 69 2.47 -9.44 -0.24
CA PRO A 69 1.71 -10.66 -0.47
C PRO A 69 2.15 -11.76 0.48
N ARG A 70 1.18 -12.36 1.17
CA ARG A 70 1.39 -13.50 2.05
C ARG A 70 0.09 -14.28 2.17
N GLY A 71 0.19 -15.54 2.55
CA GLY A 71 -0.99 -16.40 2.72
C GLY A 71 -2.00 -15.85 3.74
N GLY A 72 -3.26 -16.27 3.57
CA GLY A 72 -4.38 -15.92 4.44
C GLY A 72 -5.06 -14.59 4.09
N ASP A 73 -6.14 -14.29 4.81
CA ASP A 73 -7.07 -13.20 4.49
C ASP A 73 -6.66 -11.85 5.13
N VAL A 74 -5.36 -11.60 5.30
CA VAL A 74 -4.87 -10.42 6.04
C VAL A 74 -5.36 -9.11 5.43
N ALA A 75 -5.25 -8.96 4.11
CA ALA A 75 -5.75 -7.77 3.42
C ALA A 75 -7.27 -7.64 3.54
N ALA A 76 -8.02 -8.74 3.40
CA ALA A 76 -9.46 -8.74 3.51
C ALA A 76 -9.96 -8.38 4.92
N HIS A 77 -9.26 -8.84 5.97
CA HIS A 77 -9.55 -8.46 7.35
C HIS A 77 -9.28 -6.97 7.60
N GLU A 78 -8.15 -6.44 7.15
CA GLU A 78 -7.85 -5.00 7.28
C GLU A 78 -8.88 -4.14 6.54
N ILE A 79 -9.21 -4.49 5.29
CA ILE A 79 -10.23 -3.82 4.51
C ILE A 79 -11.58 -3.85 5.22
N THR A 80 -11.98 -5.02 5.76
CA THR A 80 -13.24 -5.17 6.51
C THR A 80 -13.28 -4.24 7.72
N VAL A 81 -12.23 -4.20 8.53
CA VAL A 81 -12.16 -3.34 9.71
C VAL A 81 -12.23 -1.87 9.32
N LEU A 82 -11.46 -1.42 8.32
CA LEU A 82 -11.45 -0.02 7.90
C LEU A 82 -12.80 0.42 7.31
N ARG A 83 -13.51 -0.48 6.61
CA ARG A 83 -14.88 -0.22 6.12
C ARG A 83 -15.89 -0.09 7.26
N LEU A 84 -15.80 -0.95 8.27
CA LEU A 84 -16.71 -0.91 9.42
C LEU A 84 -16.47 0.29 10.32
N ALA A 85 -15.21 0.70 10.48
CA ALA A 85 -14.86 1.85 11.30
C ALA A 85 -15.18 3.20 10.63
N ASP A 86 -15.15 3.29 9.30
CA ASP A 86 -15.41 4.52 8.53
C ASP A 86 -14.67 5.78 9.05
N GLY A 87 -13.44 5.60 9.52
CA GLY A 87 -12.65 6.68 10.11
C GLY A 87 -12.87 6.93 11.60
N GLU A 88 -13.78 6.19 12.26
CA GLU A 88 -13.97 6.26 13.71
C GLU A 88 -12.86 5.50 14.43
N GLY A 89 -11.90 6.25 14.99
CA GLY A 89 -10.77 5.69 15.75
C GLY A 89 -9.72 4.96 14.91
N CYS A 90 -9.87 4.95 13.58
CA CYS A 90 -8.95 4.35 12.61
C CYS A 90 -8.82 5.26 11.39
N ALA A 91 -7.88 4.96 10.49
CA ALA A 91 -7.84 5.62 9.18
C ALA A 91 -9.12 5.30 8.39
N ARG A 92 -9.63 6.26 7.62
CA ARG A 92 -10.77 6.03 6.72
C ARG A 92 -10.29 5.35 5.44
N LEU A 93 -10.94 4.24 5.04
CA LEU A 93 -10.69 3.61 3.74
C LEU A 93 -11.28 4.47 2.62
N LEU A 94 -10.45 4.91 1.68
CA LEU A 94 -10.92 5.66 0.51
C LEU A 94 -11.24 4.75 -0.67
N ARG A 95 -10.42 3.71 -0.88
CA ARG A 95 -10.55 2.72 -1.96
C ARG A 95 -9.74 1.47 -1.61
N SER A 96 -10.12 0.32 -2.18
CA SER A 96 -9.39 -0.95 -2.08
C SER A 96 -9.59 -1.77 -3.36
N ASP A 97 -8.68 -2.68 -3.66
CA ASP A 97 -8.79 -3.78 -4.64
C ASP A 97 -8.49 -5.10 -3.91
#